data_AF-A0A950IHT1-F1
#
_entry.id   AF-A0A950IHT1-F1
#
_cell.length_a   1.000
_cell.length_b   1.000
_cell.length_c   1.000
_cell.angle_alpha   90.00
_cell.angle_beta   90.00
_cell.angle_gamma   90.00
#
_symmetry.space_group_name_H-M   'P 1'
#
loop_
_entity.id
_entity.type
_entity.pdbx_description
1 polymer ?
#
loop_
_entity_poly.entity_id
_entity_poly.type
_entity_poly.pdbx_seq_one_letter_code
_entity_poly.pdbx_strand_id
1 'polypeptide(L)'
;MTPLRNQPAVNPWPLSIAFPLTLAGAVALMLAFDAVSALFARRTGFPYRNLWRFQFLCYVIIGFIAMLTLLDLRLVEAVGAITGLIEATAGWTITWRIGPGRVPDATPSRIAITIAAMTAFAFGLAIIGAILFNFTAGLLARSAMH
;
A
#
# COMPACT_ATOMS: atom_id res chain seq x y z
N MET A 1 3.22 4.34 -45.68
CA MET A 1 3.33 3.74 -44.33
C MET A 1 3.42 4.86 -43.32
N THR A 2 2.32 5.15 -42.65
CA THR A 2 2.26 6.20 -41.62
C THR A 2 2.75 5.60 -40.31
N PRO A 3 3.79 6.14 -39.66
CA PRO A 3 4.28 5.59 -38.40
C PRO A 3 3.17 5.66 -37.35
N LEU A 4 2.88 4.53 -36.70
CA LEU A 4 1.97 4.41 -35.56
C LEU A 4 2.55 5.22 -34.39
N ARG A 5 2.31 6.53 -34.43
CA ARG A 5 2.80 7.51 -33.46
C ARG A 5 1.99 7.40 -32.18
N ASN A 6 2.66 7.00 -31.10
CA ASN A 6 2.34 7.35 -29.71
C ASN A 6 0.85 7.40 -29.37
N GLN A 7 0.13 6.28 -29.42
CA GLN A 7 -1.10 6.23 -28.65
C GLN A 7 -0.70 6.22 -27.18
N PRO A 8 -1.13 7.23 -26.38
CA PRO A 8 -0.90 7.19 -24.94
C PRO A 8 -1.46 5.88 -24.42
N ALA A 9 -0.74 5.19 -23.53
CA ALA A 9 -1.20 3.94 -22.94
C ALA A 9 -2.60 4.17 -22.37
N VAL A 10 -3.62 3.65 -23.06
CA VAL A 10 -5.01 3.82 -22.64
C VAL A 10 -5.22 2.87 -21.49
N ASN A 11 -5.44 3.42 -20.30
CA ASN A 11 -5.90 2.62 -19.17
C ASN A 11 -7.16 1.86 -19.61
N PRO A 12 -7.20 0.52 -19.51
CA PRO A 12 -8.37 -0.24 -19.94
C PRO A 12 -9.64 0.11 -19.14
N TRP A 13 -9.49 0.77 -17.98
CA TRP A 13 -10.59 1.17 -17.11
C TRP A 13 -10.67 2.70 -16.99
N PRO A 14 -11.88 3.29 -16.97
CA PRO A 14 -12.07 4.67 -16.56
C PRO A 14 -11.47 4.92 -15.17
N LEU A 15 -10.80 6.06 -14.96
CA LEU A 15 -10.21 6.43 -13.67
C LEU A 15 -11.23 6.43 -12.53
N SER A 16 -12.49 6.75 -12.82
CA SER A 16 -13.62 6.69 -11.88
C SER A 16 -13.90 5.28 -11.33
N ILE A 17 -13.40 4.23 -11.99
CA ILE A 17 -13.51 2.84 -11.57
C ILE A 17 -12.17 2.33 -11.04
N ALA A 18 -11.08 2.61 -11.77
CA ALA A 18 -9.74 2.12 -11.43
C ALA A 18 -9.27 2.62 -10.05
N PHE A 19 -9.46 3.91 -9.76
CA PHE A 19 -9.04 4.51 -8.49
C PHE A 19 -9.77 3.91 -7.28
N PRO A 20 -11.11 3.92 -7.19
CA PRO A 20 -11.80 3.38 -6.01
C PRO A 20 -11.58 1.88 -5.84
N LEU A 21 -11.49 1.08 -6.92
CA LEU A 21 -11.19 -0.34 -6.80
C LEU A 21 -9.78 -0.60 -6.29
N THR A 22 -8.79 0.14 -6.79
CA THR A 22 -7.40 0.04 -6.31
C THR A 22 -7.31 0.43 -4.84
N LEU A 23 -7.95 1.54 -4.45
CA LEU A 23 -7.98 2.00 -3.06
C LEU A 23 -8.69 0.98 -2.15
N ALA A 24 -9.85 0.47 -2.55
CA ALA A 24 -10.59 -0.53 -1.79
C ALA A 24 -9.79 -1.82 -1.62
N GLY A 25 -9.12 -2.28 -2.67
CA GLY A 25 -8.23 -3.45 -2.62
C GLY A 25 -7.04 -3.23 -1.69
N ALA A 26 -6.40 -2.06 -1.74
CA ALA A 26 -5.29 -1.70 -0.87
C ALA A 26 -5.71 -1.67 0.62
N VAL A 27 -6.84 -1.02 0.92
CA VAL A 27 -7.39 -0.97 2.28
C VAL A 27 -7.76 -2.38 2.76
N ALA A 28 -8.48 -3.16 1.95
CA ALA A 28 -8.86 -4.52 2.30
C ALA A 28 -7.64 -5.40 2.58
N LEU A 29 -6.58 -5.30 1.75
CA LEU A 29 -5.32 -6.01 1.94
C LEU A 29 -4.68 -5.67 3.28
N MET A 30 -4.56 -4.38 3.63
CA MET A 30 -3.90 -3.98 4.88
C MET A 30 -4.70 -4.38 6.12
N LEU A 31 -6.03 -4.20 6.11
CA LEU A 31 -6.88 -4.63 7.22
C LEU A 31 -6.87 -6.15 7.40
N ALA A 32 -6.87 -6.91 6.30
CA ALA A 32 -6.73 -8.37 6.33
C ALA A 32 -5.35 -8.77 6.88
N PHE A 33 -4.28 -8.09 6.45
CA PHE A 33 -2.94 -8.34 6.96
C PHE A 33 -2.86 -8.13 8.48
N ASP A 34 -3.40 -7.04 9.02
CA ASP A 34 -3.43 -6.78 10.46
C ASP A 34 -4.22 -7.84 11.23
N ALA A 35 -5.41 -8.21 10.73
CA ALA A 35 -6.24 -9.22 11.35
C ALA A 35 -5.55 -10.59 11.40
N VAL A 36 -4.98 -11.02 10.26
CA VAL A 36 -4.27 -12.30 10.13
C VAL A 36 -3.00 -12.31 10.97
N SER A 37 -2.20 -11.24 10.90
CA SER A 37 -0.96 -11.08 11.68
C SER A 37 -1.23 -11.10 13.18
N ALA A 38 -2.29 -10.42 13.62
CA ALA A 38 -2.66 -10.38 15.03
C ALA A 38 -3.15 -11.75 15.52
N LEU A 39 -3.96 -12.45 14.70
CA LEU A 39 -4.40 -13.81 15.02
C LEU A 39 -3.22 -14.79 15.06
N PHE A 40 -2.30 -14.68 14.09
CA PHE A 40 -1.09 -15.49 14.02
C PHE A 40 -0.23 -15.29 15.26
N ALA A 41 0.12 -14.04 15.59
CA ALA A 41 0.93 -13.70 16.76
C ALA A 41 0.30 -14.22 18.06
N ARG A 42 -1.02 -14.08 18.20
CA ARG A 42 -1.76 -14.59 19.36
C ARG A 42 -1.71 -16.12 19.46
N ARG A 43 -1.79 -16.84 18.34
CA ARG A 43 -1.82 -18.31 18.34
C ARG A 43 -0.45 -18.95 18.50
N THR A 44 0.59 -18.35 17.94
CA THR A 44 1.94 -18.93 17.91
C THR A 44 2.88 -18.36 18.98
N GLY A 45 2.49 -17.25 19.62
CA GLY A 45 3.39 -16.48 20.49
C GLY A 45 4.46 -15.70 19.72
N PHE A 46 4.38 -15.70 18.37
CA PHE A 46 5.35 -14.98 17.55
C PHE A 46 5.26 -13.47 17.80
N PRO A 47 6.39 -12.76 17.98
CA PRO A 47 6.36 -11.32 18.24
C PRO A 47 5.75 -10.55 17.07
N TYR A 48 4.58 -9.92 17.29
CA TYR A 48 3.86 -9.14 16.26
C TYR A 48 4.77 -8.09 15.62
N ARG A 49 5.64 -7.46 16.42
CA ARG A 49 6.62 -6.47 15.95
C ARG A 49 7.42 -7.00 14.76
N ASN A 50 7.82 -8.27 14.72
CA ASN A 50 8.66 -8.82 13.65
C ASN A 50 7.97 -8.89 12.28
N LEU A 51 6.64 -8.72 12.22
CA LEU A 51 5.88 -8.73 10.98
C LEU A 51 5.94 -7.40 10.21
N TRP A 52 6.58 -6.35 10.78
CA TRP A 52 6.71 -5.02 10.18
C TRP A 52 7.28 -5.04 8.76
N ARG A 53 8.20 -5.98 8.47
CA ARG A 53 8.84 -6.10 7.15
C ARG A 53 7.83 -6.48 6.07
N PHE A 54 6.91 -7.39 6.39
CA PHE A 54 5.86 -7.82 5.46
C PHE A 54 4.84 -6.70 5.25
N GLN A 55 4.54 -5.94 6.30
CA GLN A 55 3.67 -4.78 6.20
C GLN A 55 4.25 -3.70 5.27
N PHE A 56 5.55 -3.42 5.38
CA PHE A 56 6.22 -2.48 4.48
C PHE A 56 6.26 -3.00 3.05
N LEU A 57 6.46 -4.31 2.88
CA LEU A 57 6.36 -4.94 1.56
C LEU A 57 4.95 -4.78 0.97
N CYS A 58 3.89 -4.87 1.77
CA CYS A 58 2.52 -4.60 1.31
C CYS A 58 2.38 -3.16 0.77
N TYR A 59 2.95 -2.15 1.43
CA TYR A 59 2.91 -0.78 0.90
C TYR A 59 3.62 -0.61 -0.44
N VAL A 60 4.76 -1.28 -0.62
CA VAL A 60 5.46 -1.29 -1.92
C VAL A 60 4.63 -2.00 -2.99
N ILE A 61 4.01 -3.14 -2.67
CA ILE A 61 3.12 -3.86 -3.59
C ILE A 61 1.91 -3.01 -3.97
N ILE A 62 1.29 -2.33 -3.00
CA ILE A 62 0.17 -1.42 -3.22
C ILE A 62 0.58 -0.30 -4.18
N GLY A 63 1.74 0.33 -3.97
CA GLY A 63 2.25 1.37 -4.87
C GLY A 63 2.53 0.86 -6.27
N PHE A 64 3.10 -0.33 -6.40
CA PHE A 64 3.36 -0.98 -7.68
C PHE A 64 2.05 -1.25 -8.44
N ILE A 65 1.07 -1.86 -7.78
CA ILE A 65 -0.24 -2.17 -8.37
C ILE A 65 -0.99 -0.88 -8.70
N ALA A 66 -0.96 0.12 -7.82
CA ALA A 66 -1.61 1.40 -8.08
C ALA A 66 -1.00 2.12 -9.29
N MET A 67 0.33 2.06 -9.46
CA MET A 67 0.95 2.64 -10.65
C MET A 67 0.55 1.86 -11.92
N LEU A 68 0.50 0.53 -11.84
CA LEU A 68 0.02 -0.34 -12.93
C LEU A 68 -1.43 -0.03 -13.32
N THR A 69 -2.31 0.25 -12.36
CA THR A 69 -3.75 0.44 -12.62
C THR A 69 -4.15 1.89 -12.90
N LEU A 70 -3.38 2.87 -12.44
CA LEU A 70 -3.76 4.29 -12.52
C LEU A 70 -2.89 5.08 -13.50
N LEU A 71 -1.63 4.67 -13.67
CA LEU A 71 -0.63 5.36 -14.50
C LEU A 71 -0.42 6.85 -14.14
N ASP A 72 -0.75 7.24 -12.90
CA ASP A 72 -0.58 8.60 -12.38
C ASP A 72 0.00 8.53 -10.95
N LEU A 73 1.20 9.09 -10.77
CA LEU A 73 1.92 9.08 -9.49
C LEU A 73 1.14 9.80 -8.38
N ARG A 74 0.40 10.87 -8.69
CA ARG A 74 -0.38 11.62 -7.69
C ARG A 74 -1.52 10.78 -7.11
N LEU A 75 -2.10 9.91 -7.93
CA LEU A 75 -3.13 8.99 -7.47
C LEU A 75 -2.53 7.84 -6.67
N VAL A 76 -1.32 7.38 -7.00
CA VAL A 76 -0.59 6.39 -6.19
C VAL A 76 -0.26 6.96 -4.81
N GLU A 77 0.23 8.20 -4.75
CA GLU A 77 0.48 8.95 -3.53
C GLU A 77 -0.77 9.01 -2.64
N ALA A 78 -1.92 9.36 -3.24
CA ALA A 78 -3.21 9.39 -2.54
C ALA A 78 -3.62 8.00 -2.02
N VAL A 79 -3.49 6.95 -2.83
CA VAL A 79 -3.78 5.56 -2.41
C VAL A 79 -2.89 5.17 -1.22
N GLY A 80 -1.59 5.44 -1.28
CA GLY A 80 -0.64 5.14 -0.21
C GLY A 80 -0.98 5.87 1.08
N ALA A 81 -1.24 7.19 1.02
CA ALA A 81 -1.55 8.00 2.19
C ALA A 81 -2.88 7.60 2.85
N ILE A 82 -3.95 7.43 2.07
CA ILE A 82 -5.26 7.04 2.59
C ILE A 82 -5.19 5.63 3.21
N THR A 83 -4.52 4.70 2.53
CA THR A 83 -4.37 3.33 3.05
C THR A 83 -3.57 3.30 4.34
N GLY A 84 -2.45 4.04 4.41
CA GLY A 84 -1.65 4.14 5.65
C GLY A 84 -2.41 4.78 6.80
N LEU A 85 -3.23 5.81 6.54
CA LEU A 85 -4.08 6.43 7.55
C LEU A 85 -5.13 5.43 8.09
N ILE A 86 -5.79 4.69 7.19
CA ILE A 86 -6.81 3.70 7.57
C ILE A 86 -6.17 2.53 8.33
N GLU A 87 -5.02 2.05 7.91
CA GLU A 87 -4.28 1.00 8.61
C GLU A 87 -3.88 1.46 10.01
N ALA A 88 -3.24 2.63 10.13
CA ALA A 88 -2.78 3.16 11.40
C ALA A 88 -3.91 3.51 12.38
N THR A 89 -5.16 3.53 11.92
CA THR A 89 -6.36 3.78 12.73
C THR A 89 -7.22 2.53 12.90
N ALA A 90 -7.94 2.13 11.86
CA ALA A 90 -8.85 0.99 11.87
C ALA A 90 -8.10 -0.33 11.98
N GLY A 91 -7.03 -0.51 11.21
CA GLY A 91 -6.17 -1.69 11.26
C GLY A 91 -5.58 -1.89 12.66
N TRP A 92 -4.98 -0.82 13.20
CA TRP A 92 -4.45 -0.83 14.55
C TRP A 92 -5.52 -1.13 15.61
N THR A 93 -6.74 -0.60 15.45
CA THR A 93 -7.88 -0.93 16.33
C THR A 93 -8.24 -2.42 16.29
N ILE A 94 -8.20 -3.06 15.12
CA ILE A 94 -8.42 -4.52 14.98
C ILE A 94 -7.37 -5.29 15.78
N THR A 95 -6.09 -4.91 15.66
CA THR A 95 -5.00 -5.58 16.41
C THR A 95 -5.17 -5.44 17.92
N TRP A 96 -5.68 -4.30 18.40
CA TRP A 96 -5.97 -4.05 19.83
C TRP A 96 -7.12 -4.93 20.35
N ARG A 97 -8.13 -5.17 19.51
CA ARG A 97 -9.26 -6.05 19.86
C ARG A 97 -8.82 -7.52 19.93
N ILE A 98 -7.90 -7.93 19.06
CA ILE A 98 -7.40 -9.32 19.04
C ILE A 98 -6.42 -9.58 20.20
N GLY A 99 -5.59 -8.59 20.56
CA GLY A 99 -4.72 -8.65 21.74
C GLY A 99 -3.27 -8.17 21.56
N PRO A 100 -2.54 -8.52 20.49
CA PRO A 100 -1.08 -8.32 20.44
C PRO A 100 -0.64 -6.88 20.16
N GLY A 101 -1.55 -6.00 19.72
CA GLY A 101 -1.23 -4.62 19.35
C GLY A 101 -1.40 -3.59 20.47
N ARG A 102 -1.91 -3.97 21.65
CA ARG A 102 -2.23 -3.02 22.72
C ARG A 102 -0.97 -2.36 23.26
N VAL A 103 -0.95 -1.04 23.23
CA VAL A 103 0.06 -0.24 23.92
C VAL A 103 -0.59 0.31 25.19
N PRO A 104 -0.31 -0.27 26.37
CA PRO A 104 -0.80 0.28 27.63
C PRO A 104 -0.27 1.71 27.80
N ASP A 105 -1.12 2.59 28.33
CA ASP A 105 -0.76 3.98 28.68
C ASP A 105 -0.30 4.86 27.50
N ALA A 106 -0.84 4.62 26.30
CA ALA A 106 -0.58 5.47 25.14
C ALA A 106 -1.21 6.87 25.30
N THR A 107 -0.37 7.90 25.37
CA THR A 107 -0.83 9.30 25.39
C THR A 107 -1.42 9.70 24.02
N PRO A 108 -2.37 10.65 23.96
CA PRO A 108 -2.92 11.13 22.69
C PRO A 108 -1.86 11.63 21.71
N SER A 109 -0.79 12.26 22.21
CA SER A 109 0.34 12.71 21.40
C SER A 109 1.10 11.56 20.75
N ARG A 110 1.35 10.45 21.48
CA ARG A 110 2.02 9.26 20.93
C ARG A 110 1.16 8.59 19.86
N ILE A 111 -0.16 8.54 20.06
CA ILE A 111 -1.11 8.03 19.07
C ILE A 111 -1.04 8.86 17.79
N ALA A 112 -1.15 10.19 17.90
CA ALA A 112 -1.09 11.09 16.74
C ALA A 112 0.23 10.98 15.97
N ILE A 113 1.37 10.93 16.67
CA ILE A 113 2.69 10.75 16.05
C ILE A 113 2.78 9.41 15.34
N THR A 114 2.26 8.34 15.94
CA THR A 114 2.27 6.99 15.33
C THR A 114 1.46 6.96 14.04
N ILE A 115 0.24 7.52 14.07
CA ILE A 115 -0.62 7.61 12.89
C ILE A 115 0.05 8.42 11.77
N ALA A 116 0.60 9.59 12.11
CA ALA A 116 1.28 10.44 11.14
C ALA A 116 2.52 9.75 10.54
N ALA A 117 3.34 9.10 11.38
CA ALA A 117 4.52 8.38 10.92
C ALA A 117 4.16 7.21 9.99
N MET A 118 3.19 6.36 10.38
CA MET A 118 2.76 5.22 9.55
C MET A 118 2.12 5.68 8.24
N THR A 119 1.34 6.76 8.27
CA THR A 119 0.78 7.38 7.05
C THR A 119 1.90 7.85 6.11
N ALA A 120 2.92 8.53 6.66
CA ALA A 120 4.07 8.99 5.88
C ALA A 120 4.90 7.83 5.30
N PHE A 121 5.09 6.75 6.08
CA PHE A 121 5.75 5.54 5.58
C PHE A 121 4.98 4.88 4.44
N ALA A 122 3.66 4.73 4.59
CA ALA A 122 2.81 4.16 3.55
C ALA A 122 2.87 4.99 2.25
N PHE A 123 2.80 6.32 2.37
CA PHE A 123 2.98 7.25 1.26
C PHE A 123 4.35 7.06 0.57
N GLY A 124 5.44 7.09 1.33
CA GLY A 124 6.80 6.96 0.78
C GLY A 124 7.06 5.60 0.14
N LEU A 125 6.62 4.51 0.77
CA LEU A 125 6.77 3.15 0.24
C LEU A 125 5.90 2.91 -1.00
N ALA A 126 4.72 3.53 -1.09
CA ALA A 126 3.90 3.49 -2.30
C ALA A 126 4.61 4.16 -3.49
N ILE A 127 5.30 5.29 -3.26
CA ILE A 127 6.14 5.93 -4.29
C ILE A 127 7.25 4.99 -4.75
N ILE A 128 7.93 4.30 -3.82
CA ILE A 128 8.95 3.30 -4.17
C ILE A 128 8.34 2.19 -5.04
N GLY A 129 7.15 1.70 -4.70
CA GLY A 129 6.40 0.74 -5.51
C GLY A 129 6.13 1.24 -6.93
N ALA A 130 5.71 2.49 -7.07
CA ALA A 130 5.49 3.12 -8.38
C ALA A 130 6.79 3.23 -9.20
N ILE A 131 7.91 3.59 -8.57
CA ILE A 131 9.22 3.65 -9.23
C ILE A 131 9.63 2.26 -9.74
N LEU A 132 9.43 1.21 -8.93
CA LEU A 132 9.73 -0.18 -9.31
C LEU A 132 8.88 -0.62 -10.51
N PHE A 133 7.61 -0.24 -10.57
CA PHE A 133 6.77 -0.50 -11.73
C PHE A 133 7.33 0.16 -13.00
N ASN A 134 7.63 1.46 -12.95
CA ASN A 134 8.15 2.19 -14.10
C ASN A 134 9.49 1.62 -14.58
N PHE A 135 10.37 1.23 -13.64
CA PHE A 135 11.62 0.56 -13.97
C PHE A 135 11.39 -0.79 -14.68
N THR A 136 10.49 -1.61 -14.15
CA THR A 136 10.15 -2.94 -14.71
C THR A 136 9.54 -2.79 -16.11
N ALA A 137 8.59 -1.88 -16.28
CA ALA A 137 7.97 -1.59 -17.57
C ALA A 137 9.01 -1.10 -18.60
N GLY A 138 9.94 -0.25 -18.18
CA GLY A 138 11.04 0.22 -19.02
C GLY A 138 11.99 -0.90 -19.47
N LEU A 139 12.32 -1.83 -18.58
CA LEU A 139 13.15 -3.00 -18.94
C LEU A 139 12.44 -3.91 -19.94
N LEU A 140 11.16 -4.21 -19.72
CA LEU A 140 10.37 -5.06 -20.62
C LEU A 140 10.23 -4.45 -22.02
N ALA A 141 10.04 -3.12 -22.10
CA ALA A 141 9.99 -2.41 -23.37
C ALA A 141 11.32 -2.50 -24.14
N ARG A 142 12.46 -2.45 -23.45
CA ARG A 142 13.79 -2.60 -24.07
C ARG A 142 14.03 -4.01 -24.58
N SER A 143 13.64 -5.04 -23.83
CA SER A 143 13.81 -6.43 -24.26
C SER A 143 12.97 -6.80 -25.49
N ALA A 144 11.84 -6.11 -25.73
CA ALA A 144 10.98 -6.38 -26.87
C ALA A 144 11.48 -5.80 -28.20
N MET A 145 12.53 -4.96 -28.18
CA MET A 145 13.11 -4.35 -29.39
C MET A 145 14.31 -5.12 -29.96
N HIS A 146 14.74 -6.19 -29.29
CA HIS A 146 15.82 -7.08 -29.70
C HIS A 146 15.26 -8.43 -30.14
#